data_AF-A0A7U9RU03-F1
#
_entry.id   AF-A0A7U9RU03-F1
#
_cell.length_a   1.000
_cell.length_b   1.000
_cell.length_c   1.000
_cell.angle_alpha   90.00
_cell.angle_beta   90.00
_cell.angle_gamma   90.00
#
_symmetry.space_group_name_H-M   'P 1'
#
loop_
_entity.id
_entity.type
_entity.pdbx_description
1 polymer ?
#
loop_
_entity_poly.entity_id
_entity_poly.type
_entity_poly.pdbx_seq_one_letter_code
_entity_poly.pdbx_strand_id
1 'polypeptide(L)'
;MEDRTTFEVWELLELSHNPIVRPIIKPLVVRTIEEQNLKLGFLTEEGIIDTTGVAIPVDSQEQIFIAHPFDLYKSGCWHDYQKFLFEKQIRQPFKQVFRELYVKLDDELDQYHSMLFSGNQIQPQKTIGALRGRRWVADYEDGLQKIYYKEDIVAYIYAMANWFSPSDVEAPTLEYVVFSERKTGKQLRIQDIPDIIYSEVMRDVDLAVSVAYAGGVDPETSHSTIEMRQAIVACNLALFHTKNVHIEGNHAIIEGKLGQYSVHLGSGVVHQIGNAMLFVIPVHSQQRTHIFLPFVDDDPKTAEIMSKILLFAEDTKIKDPKILQQIQ
;
A
#
# COMPACT_ATOMS: atom_id res chain seq x y z
N MET A 1 -5.33 5.34 12.93
CA MET A 1 -5.36 5.92 11.57
C MET A 1 -6.57 5.42 10.82
N GLU A 2 -6.68 4.11 10.57
CA GLU A 2 -7.85 3.49 9.89
C GLU A 2 -9.18 3.89 10.52
N ASP A 3 -9.36 3.72 11.84
CA ASP A 3 -10.64 4.00 12.52
C ASP A 3 -10.94 5.51 12.74
N ARG A 4 -10.00 6.40 12.39
CA ARG A 4 -10.07 7.87 12.62
C ARG A 4 -10.58 8.25 14.02
N THR A 5 -10.05 7.61 15.07
CA THR A 5 -10.35 7.97 16.45
C THR A 5 -10.04 9.43 16.71
N THR A 6 -11.01 10.17 17.22
CA THR A 6 -10.93 11.59 17.51
C THR A 6 -10.57 11.82 18.98
N PHE A 7 -9.86 12.91 19.22
CA PHE A 7 -9.43 13.37 20.53
C PHE A 7 -9.62 14.88 20.61
N GLU A 8 -9.91 15.40 21.80
CA GLU A 8 -9.72 16.83 22.07
C GLU A 8 -8.23 17.14 22.15
N VAL A 9 -7.83 18.32 21.69
CA VAL A 9 -6.42 18.76 21.70
C VAL A 9 -5.79 18.59 23.09
N TRP A 10 -6.51 18.97 24.15
CA TRP A 10 -5.99 18.83 25.52
C TRP A 10 -5.70 17.37 25.90
N GLU A 11 -6.45 16.39 25.40
CA GLU A 11 -6.24 14.97 25.73
C GLU A 11 -4.88 14.50 25.21
N LEU A 12 -4.54 14.83 23.96
CA LEU A 12 -3.25 14.44 23.37
C LEU A 12 -2.08 15.26 23.93
N LEU A 13 -2.30 16.52 24.32
CA LEU A 13 -1.29 17.32 25.04
C LEU A 13 -1.01 16.75 26.43
N GLU A 14 -2.03 16.37 27.19
CA GLU A 14 -1.87 15.74 28.51
C GLU A 14 -1.10 14.42 28.39
N LEU A 15 -1.46 13.57 27.42
CA LEU A 15 -0.73 12.34 27.13
C LEU A 15 0.73 12.58 26.74
N SER A 16 1.04 13.71 26.11
CA SER A 16 2.40 14.09 25.72
C SER A 16 3.31 14.50 26.90
N HIS A 17 2.74 14.72 28.09
CA HIS A 17 3.52 14.91 29.32
C HIS A 17 4.06 13.59 29.89
N ASN A 18 3.42 12.46 29.55
CA ASN A 18 3.88 11.15 29.97
C ASN A 18 5.16 10.75 29.19
N PRO A 19 6.29 10.46 29.85
CA PRO A 19 7.56 10.20 29.19
C PRO A 19 7.57 8.95 28.29
N ILE A 20 6.65 8.00 28.51
CA ILE A 20 6.51 6.78 27.71
C ILE A 20 5.65 7.04 26.46
N VAL A 21 4.60 7.85 26.59
CA VAL A 21 3.64 8.11 25.52
C VAL A 21 4.13 9.24 24.59
N ARG A 22 4.83 10.23 25.14
CA ARG A 22 5.41 11.35 24.39
C ARG A 22 6.18 10.95 23.13
N PRO A 23 7.14 10.00 23.15
CA PRO A 23 7.86 9.60 21.94
C PRO A 23 6.98 8.89 20.89
N ILE A 24 5.80 8.40 21.29
CA ILE A 24 4.82 7.79 20.38
C ILE A 24 3.98 8.87 19.70
N ILE A 25 3.50 9.88 20.42
CA ILE A 25 2.60 10.91 19.87
C ILE A 25 3.36 12.01 19.13
N LYS A 26 4.45 12.50 19.70
CA LYS A 26 5.21 13.67 19.19
C LYS A 26 5.58 13.59 17.70
N PRO A 27 6.04 12.44 17.14
CA PRO A 27 6.42 12.37 15.74
C PRO A 27 5.25 12.13 14.78
N LEU A 28 4.00 12.06 15.28
CA LEU A 28 2.83 11.80 14.45
C LEU A 28 2.25 13.10 13.90
N VAL A 29 1.78 13.03 12.66
CA VAL A 29 1.03 14.11 12.04
C VAL A 29 -0.44 13.97 12.45
N VAL A 30 -1.04 15.03 12.97
CA VAL A 30 -2.46 15.11 13.30
C VAL A 30 -3.15 16.08 12.35
N ARG A 31 -4.48 15.97 12.27
CA ARG A 31 -5.31 16.99 11.65
C ARG A 31 -6.60 17.25 12.41
N THR A 32 -7.17 18.44 12.20
CA THR A 32 -8.51 18.81 12.67
C THR A 32 -9.60 18.09 11.88
N ILE A 33 -10.79 17.93 12.45
CA ILE A 33 -11.92 17.29 11.76
C ILE A 33 -12.45 18.16 10.61
N GLU A 34 -12.42 19.48 10.75
CA GLU A 34 -12.97 20.41 9.76
C GLU A 34 -12.18 20.44 8.46
N GLU A 35 -12.86 20.23 7.32
CA GLU A 35 -12.24 20.26 5.99
C GLU A 35 -12.00 21.68 5.47
N GLN A 36 -12.86 22.65 5.84
CA GLN A 36 -12.81 24.02 5.30
C GLN A 36 -11.65 24.84 5.89
N ASN A 37 -11.19 24.48 7.08
CA ASN A 37 -10.07 25.10 7.77
C ASN A 37 -9.12 23.99 8.29
N LEU A 38 -8.69 23.14 7.35
CA LEU A 38 -7.83 22.01 7.67
C LEU A 38 -6.52 22.50 8.28
N LYS A 39 -6.25 22.08 9.51
CA LYS A 39 -4.96 22.24 10.17
C LYS A 39 -4.31 20.87 10.21
N LEU A 40 -3.08 20.79 9.75
CA LEU A 40 -2.35 19.54 9.58
C LEU A 40 -0.90 19.75 10.03
N GLY A 41 -0.36 18.84 10.82
CA GLY A 41 1.02 18.98 11.32
C GLY A 41 1.29 18.23 12.60
N PHE A 42 2.37 18.60 13.29
CA PHE A 42 2.78 18.02 14.55
C PHE A 42 2.16 18.80 15.71
N LEU A 43 1.50 18.10 16.64
CA LEU A 43 0.87 18.76 17.79
C LEU A 43 1.91 19.23 18.80
N THR A 44 1.79 20.48 19.24
CA THR A 44 2.60 21.11 20.29
C THR A 44 1.73 21.99 21.19
N GLU A 45 2.30 22.49 22.29
CA GLU A 45 1.62 23.44 23.19
C GLU A 45 1.26 24.77 22.50
N GLU A 46 2.01 25.17 21.46
CA GLU A 46 1.77 26.38 20.67
C GLU A 46 0.69 26.19 19.59
N GLY A 47 0.28 24.94 19.35
CA GLY A 47 -0.68 24.54 18.32
C GLY A 47 -0.13 23.45 17.41
N ILE A 48 -0.68 23.35 16.20
CA ILE A 48 -0.23 22.39 15.18
C ILE A 48 0.86 23.04 14.34
N ILE A 49 2.07 22.47 14.35
CA ILE A 49 3.22 22.98 13.58
C ILE A 49 3.33 22.22 12.26
N ASP A 50 3.32 22.94 11.15
CA ASP A 50 3.52 22.37 9.81
C ASP A 50 5.00 22.10 9.47
N THR A 51 5.29 21.64 8.25
CA THR A 51 6.67 21.37 7.80
C THR A 51 7.52 22.63 7.61
N THR A 52 6.90 23.80 7.49
CA THR A 52 7.58 25.10 7.37
C THR A 52 7.96 25.68 8.73
N GLY A 53 7.42 25.12 9.82
CA GLY A 53 7.60 25.59 11.18
C GLY A 53 6.56 26.63 11.61
N VAL A 54 5.51 26.85 10.81
CA VAL A 54 4.41 27.74 11.18
C VAL A 54 3.50 27.02 12.17
N ALA A 55 3.30 27.65 13.33
CA ALA A 55 2.34 27.20 14.33
C ALA A 55 0.94 27.70 13.98
N ILE A 56 0.02 26.77 13.76
CA ILE A 56 -1.39 27.02 13.50
C ILE A 56 -2.15 26.84 14.82
N PRO A 57 -2.75 27.91 15.39
CA PRO A 57 -3.46 27.81 16.66
C PRO A 57 -4.64 26.84 16.60
N VAL A 58 -4.81 26.05 17.66
CA VAL A 58 -5.95 25.16 17.87
C VAL A 58 -6.56 25.41 19.25
N ASP A 59 -7.88 25.34 19.35
CA ASP A 59 -8.56 25.41 20.64
C ASP A 59 -8.34 24.10 21.42
N SER A 60 -8.33 24.18 22.76
CA SER A 60 -8.11 23.00 23.60
C SER A 60 -9.20 21.93 23.44
N GLN A 61 -10.44 22.34 23.15
CA GLN A 61 -11.59 21.47 22.91
C GLN A 61 -11.77 21.12 21.42
N GLU A 62 -10.93 21.68 20.54
CA GLU A 62 -10.97 21.36 19.12
C GLU A 62 -10.64 19.87 18.93
N GLN A 63 -11.39 19.21 18.05
CA GLN A 63 -11.25 17.79 17.82
C GLN A 63 -10.22 17.52 16.72
N ILE A 64 -9.28 16.63 17.01
CA ILE A 64 -8.21 16.22 16.13
C ILE A 64 -8.10 14.69 16.05
N PHE A 65 -7.45 14.18 15.02
CA PHE A 65 -7.09 12.76 14.90
C PHE A 65 -5.74 12.60 14.20
N ILE A 66 -5.12 11.43 14.38
CA ILE A 66 -3.88 11.07 13.68
C ILE A 66 -4.17 10.95 12.18
N ALA A 67 -3.55 11.80 11.37
CA ALA A 67 -3.77 11.88 9.93
C ALA A 67 -3.48 10.54 9.23
N HIS A 68 -4.32 10.17 8.28
CA HIS A 68 -4.05 9.07 7.36
C HIS A 68 -3.22 9.57 6.17
N PRO A 69 -2.40 8.73 5.49
CA PRO A 69 -1.76 9.10 4.21
C PRO A 69 -2.71 9.74 3.20
N PHE A 70 -3.95 9.29 3.17
CA PHE A 70 -5.00 9.85 2.32
C PHE A 70 -5.27 11.33 2.62
N ASP A 71 -5.20 11.76 3.89
CA ASP A 71 -5.34 13.17 4.26
C ASP A 71 -4.20 14.01 3.69
N LEU A 72 -2.97 13.50 3.78
CA LEU A 72 -1.75 14.15 3.27
C LEU A 72 -1.75 14.22 1.74
N TYR A 73 -2.22 13.16 1.10
CA TYR A 73 -2.39 13.07 -0.34
C TYR A 73 -3.40 14.10 -0.83
N LYS A 74 -4.59 14.14 -0.21
CA LYS A 74 -5.64 15.10 -0.55
C LYS A 74 -5.22 16.56 -0.35
N SER A 75 -4.38 16.84 0.65
CA SER A 75 -3.86 18.19 0.89
C SER A 75 -2.65 18.56 0.02
N GLY A 76 -2.11 17.64 -0.78
CA GLY A 76 -0.98 17.90 -1.70
C GLY A 76 0.37 18.13 -1.02
N CYS A 77 0.48 17.92 0.29
CA CYS A 77 1.70 18.20 1.06
C CYS A 77 2.41 16.92 1.55
N TRP A 78 2.00 15.76 1.06
CA TRP A 78 2.51 14.48 1.56
C TRP A 78 4.03 14.34 1.41
N HIS A 79 4.55 14.71 0.23
CA HIS A 79 5.98 14.71 -0.04
C HIS A 79 6.76 15.61 0.94
N ASP A 80 6.22 16.77 1.30
CA ASP A 80 6.87 17.70 2.24
C ASP A 80 7.02 17.08 3.63
N TYR A 81 6.01 16.36 4.13
CA TYR A 81 6.10 15.67 5.41
C TYR A 81 7.09 14.50 5.37
N GLN A 82 7.15 13.75 4.27
CA GLN A 82 8.14 12.68 4.09
C GLN A 82 9.56 13.25 4.13
N LYS A 83 9.81 14.31 3.35
CA LYS A 83 11.09 15.01 3.31
C LYS A 83 11.46 15.57 4.69
N PHE A 84 10.54 16.25 5.36
CA PHE A 84 10.76 16.81 6.69
C PHE A 84 11.17 15.74 7.70
N LEU A 85 10.42 14.63 7.79
CA LEU A 85 10.73 13.53 8.72
C LEU A 85 12.08 12.89 8.41
N PHE A 86 12.41 12.71 7.13
CA PHE A 86 13.68 12.14 6.69
C PHE A 86 14.87 13.04 7.04
N GLU A 87 14.84 14.32 6.65
CA GLU A 87 15.90 15.29 6.91
C GLU A 87 16.15 15.51 8.40
N LYS A 88 15.08 15.52 9.20
CA LYS A 88 15.14 15.66 10.66
C LYS A 88 15.44 14.34 11.38
N GLN A 89 15.55 13.23 10.66
CA GLN A 89 15.76 11.88 11.21
C GLN A 89 14.71 11.51 12.27
N ILE A 90 13.46 11.96 12.09
CA ILE A 90 12.36 11.71 13.01
C ILE A 90 11.75 10.35 12.66
N ARG A 91 11.91 9.38 13.56
CA ARG A 91 11.31 8.06 13.42
C ARG A 91 9.91 8.02 14.03
N GLN A 92 8.91 7.68 13.21
CA GLN A 92 7.55 7.43 13.68
C GLN A 92 7.44 6.04 14.33
N PRO A 93 6.58 5.86 15.35
CA PRO A 93 6.40 4.57 16.04
C PRO A 93 5.82 3.47 15.14
N PHE A 94 5.15 3.87 14.07
CA PHE A 94 4.67 3.02 12.99
C PHE A 94 4.74 3.80 11.67
N LYS A 95 4.66 3.12 10.53
CA LYS A 95 4.54 3.78 9.23
C LYS A 95 3.22 4.56 9.19
N GLN A 96 3.29 5.88 9.36
CA GLN A 96 2.20 6.82 9.09
C GLN A 96 2.49 7.56 7.79
N VAL A 97 3.42 8.51 7.79
CA VAL A 97 3.71 9.35 6.61
C VAL A 97 4.42 8.55 5.51
N PHE A 98 5.07 7.44 5.85
CA PHE A 98 5.68 6.51 4.91
C PHE A 98 4.82 5.26 4.66
N ARG A 99 3.51 5.34 4.97
CA ARG A 99 2.57 4.25 4.73
C ARG A 99 2.08 4.29 3.30
N GLU A 100 2.01 3.12 2.69
CA GLU A 100 1.53 2.89 1.34
C GLU A 100 0.04 3.30 1.22
N LEU A 101 -0.33 3.98 0.13
CA LEU A 101 -1.68 4.48 -0.14
C LEU A 101 -2.21 3.91 -1.45
N TYR A 102 -3.41 3.32 -1.41
CA TYR A 102 -4.12 2.85 -2.58
C TYR A 102 -5.33 3.75 -2.83
N VAL A 103 -5.37 4.33 -4.02
CA VAL A 103 -6.50 5.13 -4.49
C VAL A 103 -7.33 4.30 -5.46
N LYS A 104 -8.63 4.59 -5.54
CA LYS A 104 -9.53 3.93 -6.47
C LYS A 104 -9.11 4.25 -7.90
N LEU A 105 -9.13 3.24 -8.76
CA LEU A 105 -8.85 3.43 -10.19
C LEU A 105 -10.09 3.98 -10.88
N ASP A 106 -9.91 4.98 -11.76
CA ASP A 106 -10.99 5.61 -12.51
C ASP A 106 -11.83 4.57 -13.28
N ASP A 107 -11.17 3.57 -13.87
CA ASP A 107 -11.81 2.49 -14.63
C ASP A 107 -12.62 1.52 -13.74
N GLU A 108 -12.37 1.49 -12.42
CA GLU A 108 -13.04 0.61 -11.47
C GLU A 108 -14.19 1.31 -10.72
N LEU A 109 -14.37 2.64 -10.83
CA LEU A 109 -15.30 3.41 -9.98
C LEU A 109 -16.75 2.89 -10.03
N ASP A 110 -17.25 2.56 -11.21
CA ASP A 110 -18.60 2.03 -11.43
C ASP A 110 -18.70 0.50 -11.23
N GLN A 111 -17.58 -0.18 -10.99
CA GLN A 111 -17.54 -1.62 -10.77
C GLN A 111 -17.89 -1.97 -9.31
N TYR A 112 -18.22 -3.23 -9.08
CA TYR A 112 -18.53 -3.78 -7.74
C TYR A 112 -17.37 -4.56 -7.12
N HIS A 113 -16.27 -4.71 -7.86
CA HIS A 113 -15.11 -5.48 -7.48
C HIS A 113 -13.84 -4.80 -8.00
N SER A 114 -12.72 -5.02 -7.31
CA SER A 114 -11.40 -4.61 -7.78
C SER A 114 -10.57 -5.84 -8.16
N MET A 115 -9.94 -5.78 -9.33
CA MET A 115 -9.09 -6.84 -9.89
C MET A 115 -7.61 -6.57 -9.65
N LEU A 116 -7.28 -5.57 -8.82
CA LEU A 116 -5.93 -5.03 -8.62
C LEU A 116 -4.86 -6.10 -8.33
N PHE A 117 -5.22 -7.13 -7.57
CA PHE A 117 -4.34 -8.24 -7.18
C PHE A 117 -4.72 -9.57 -7.85
N SER A 118 -5.58 -9.53 -8.87
CA SER A 118 -6.02 -10.72 -9.60
C SER A 118 -4.83 -11.47 -10.23
N GLY A 119 -4.91 -12.80 -10.25
CA GLY A 119 -3.88 -13.65 -10.86
C GLY A 119 -2.69 -14.00 -9.93
N ASN A 120 -2.64 -13.46 -8.71
CA ASN A 120 -1.62 -13.86 -7.74
C ASN A 120 -2.02 -15.18 -7.04
N GLN A 121 -1.26 -16.25 -7.27
CA GLN A 121 -1.37 -17.49 -6.50
C GLN A 121 -0.80 -17.30 -5.09
N ILE A 122 -1.56 -17.70 -4.07
CA ILE A 122 -1.22 -17.45 -2.67
C ILE A 122 -1.38 -18.71 -1.81
N GLN A 123 -0.46 -18.89 -0.87
CA GLN A 123 -0.49 -19.97 0.11
C GLN A 123 -1.52 -19.64 1.21
N PRO A 124 -2.59 -20.42 1.41
CA PRO A 124 -3.69 -20.07 2.32
C PRO A 124 -3.24 -19.88 3.77
N GLN A 125 -2.42 -20.79 4.29
CA GLN A 125 -1.94 -20.73 5.69
C GLN A 125 -1.08 -19.48 5.95
N LYS A 126 -0.17 -19.14 5.02
CA LYS A 126 0.63 -17.91 5.12
C LYS A 126 -0.24 -16.66 5.01
N THR A 127 -1.24 -16.68 4.13
CA THR A 127 -2.20 -15.57 3.95
C THR A 127 -2.98 -15.32 5.24
N ILE A 128 -3.59 -16.36 5.82
CA ILE A 128 -4.31 -16.26 7.09
C ILE A 128 -3.37 -15.77 8.19
N GLY A 129 -2.13 -16.29 8.24
CA GLY A 129 -1.11 -15.84 9.19
C GLY A 129 -0.79 -14.34 9.08
N ALA A 130 -0.62 -13.84 7.84
CA ALA A 130 -0.31 -12.44 7.57
C ALA A 130 -1.48 -11.50 7.93
N LEU A 131 -2.73 -11.96 7.78
CA LEU A 131 -3.92 -11.13 7.94
C LEU A 131 -4.60 -11.25 9.32
N ARG A 132 -4.28 -12.28 10.12
CA ARG A 132 -4.89 -12.52 11.44
C ARG A 132 -4.78 -11.31 12.38
N GLY A 133 -3.64 -10.63 12.42
CA GLY A 133 -3.42 -9.44 13.25
C GLY A 133 -4.14 -8.17 12.75
N ARG A 134 -4.87 -8.27 11.64
CA ARG A 134 -5.50 -7.14 10.94
C ARG A 134 -7.02 -7.26 10.85
N ARG A 135 -7.62 -8.03 11.76
CA ARG A 135 -9.08 -8.25 11.88
C ARG A 135 -9.70 -9.03 10.71
N TRP A 136 -8.89 -9.67 9.87
CA TRP A 136 -9.40 -10.60 8.87
C TRP A 136 -9.73 -11.95 9.51
N VAL A 137 -10.87 -12.51 9.12
CA VAL A 137 -11.38 -13.79 9.60
C VAL A 137 -11.64 -14.68 8.40
N ALA A 138 -11.30 -15.96 8.55
CA ALA A 138 -11.65 -17.00 7.60
C ALA A 138 -13.15 -17.32 7.69
N ASP A 139 -13.85 -17.14 6.58
CA ASP A 139 -15.17 -17.67 6.30
C ASP A 139 -15.04 -18.86 5.35
N TYR A 140 -15.62 -20.00 5.73
CA TYR A 140 -15.47 -21.23 4.95
C TYR A 140 -16.30 -21.23 3.67
N GLU A 141 -17.31 -20.35 3.55
CA GLU A 141 -18.16 -20.23 2.37
C GLU A 141 -17.71 -19.05 1.48
N ASP A 142 -17.40 -17.89 2.06
CA ASP A 142 -17.13 -16.64 1.34
C ASP A 142 -15.65 -16.25 1.26
N GLY A 143 -14.74 -17.01 1.89
CA GLY A 143 -13.31 -16.75 1.88
C GLY A 143 -12.84 -15.86 3.03
N LEU A 144 -11.93 -14.92 2.80
CA LEU A 144 -11.44 -14.05 3.88
C LEU A 144 -12.28 -12.78 3.96
N GLN A 145 -12.76 -12.44 5.16
CA GLN A 145 -13.57 -11.25 5.39
C GLN A 145 -13.02 -10.33 6.50
N LYS A 146 -13.29 -9.03 6.38
CA LYS A 146 -12.99 -8.01 7.41
C LYS A 146 -14.20 -7.09 7.58
N ILE A 147 -14.63 -6.90 8.84
CA ILE A 147 -15.86 -6.19 9.17
C ILE A 147 -15.55 -4.80 9.73
N TYR A 148 -16.13 -3.78 9.09
CA TYR A 148 -16.11 -2.38 9.52
C TYR A 148 -17.45 -2.02 10.18
N TYR A 149 -17.50 -2.17 11.51
CA TYR A 149 -18.73 -2.06 12.28
C TYR A 149 -19.37 -0.66 12.24
N LYS A 150 -18.53 0.39 12.23
CA LYS A 150 -18.98 1.79 12.28
C LYS A 150 -19.58 2.23 10.94
N GLU A 151 -19.01 1.76 9.84
CA GLU A 151 -19.40 2.09 8.47
C GLU A 151 -20.43 1.11 7.90
N ASP A 152 -20.75 0.02 8.62
CA ASP A 152 -21.67 -1.04 8.19
C ASP A 152 -21.21 -1.74 6.90
N ILE A 153 -19.89 -1.94 6.75
CA ILE A 153 -19.26 -2.52 5.56
C ILE A 153 -18.56 -3.84 5.91
N VAL A 154 -18.60 -4.80 5.00
CA VAL A 154 -17.72 -5.98 5.02
C VAL A 154 -16.90 -5.99 3.73
N ALA A 155 -15.59 -6.20 3.87
CA ALA A 155 -14.68 -6.43 2.75
C ALA A 155 -14.36 -7.92 2.64
N TYR A 156 -14.30 -8.44 1.42
CA TYR A 156 -14.02 -9.84 1.13
C TYR A 156 -12.88 -9.98 0.12
N ILE A 157 -12.03 -11.00 0.32
CA ILE A 157 -11.01 -11.43 -0.63
C ILE A 157 -11.44 -12.78 -1.19
N TYR A 158 -11.70 -12.82 -2.49
CA TYR A 158 -12.06 -14.03 -3.22
C TYR A 158 -10.86 -14.62 -3.96
N ALA A 159 -10.78 -15.95 -3.98
CA ALA A 159 -9.75 -16.69 -4.70
C ALA A 159 -10.36 -17.90 -5.43
N MET A 160 -9.82 -18.20 -6.61
CA MET A 160 -10.15 -19.36 -7.43
C MET A 160 -9.66 -20.61 -6.71
N ALA A 161 -10.59 -21.54 -6.43
CA ALA A 161 -10.49 -22.70 -5.53
C ALA A 161 -10.66 -22.36 -4.03
N ASN A 162 -11.45 -23.20 -3.33
CA ASN A 162 -11.76 -23.02 -1.92
C ASN A 162 -10.47 -22.88 -1.10
N TRP A 163 -10.38 -21.80 -0.30
CA TRP A 163 -9.32 -21.55 0.69
C TRP A 163 -8.98 -22.75 1.59
N PHE A 164 -9.89 -23.71 1.67
CA PHE A 164 -9.88 -24.88 2.54
C PHE A 164 -10.13 -26.21 1.81
N SER A 165 -9.92 -26.27 0.49
CA SER A 165 -10.00 -27.55 -0.23
C SER A 165 -8.91 -28.52 0.29
N PRO A 166 -9.23 -29.77 0.64
CA PRO A 166 -8.25 -30.78 1.08
C PRO A 166 -7.26 -31.22 0.00
N SER A 167 -7.46 -30.80 -1.26
CA SER A 167 -6.56 -31.12 -2.36
C SER A 167 -5.42 -30.11 -2.39
N ASP A 168 -4.31 -30.44 -1.72
CA ASP A 168 -3.03 -29.69 -1.72
C ASP A 168 -2.34 -29.61 -3.11
N VAL A 169 -3.08 -29.75 -4.22
CA VAL A 169 -2.52 -29.92 -5.56
C VAL A 169 -2.14 -28.58 -6.20
N GLU A 170 -2.85 -27.49 -5.90
CA GLU A 170 -2.54 -26.16 -6.45
C GLU A 170 -2.94 -25.03 -5.47
N ALA A 171 -2.10 -24.00 -5.36
CA ALA A 171 -2.39 -22.83 -4.53
C ALA A 171 -3.51 -21.99 -5.15
N PRO A 172 -4.49 -21.48 -4.36
CA PRO A 172 -5.58 -20.68 -4.89
C PRO A 172 -5.06 -19.35 -5.47
N THR A 173 -5.73 -18.91 -6.53
CA THR A 173 -5.39 -17.66 -7.23
C THR A 173 -6.34 -16.56 -6.81
N LEU A 174 -5.83 -15.42 -6.33
CA LEU A 174 -6.69 -14.25 -6.05
C LEU A 174 -7.48 -13.86 -7.30
N GLU A 175 -8.79 -13.70 -7.16
CA GLU A 175 -9.65 -13.25 -8.26
C GLU A 175 -9.94 -11.75 -8.13
N TYR A 176 -10.62 -11.37 -7.03
CA TYR A 176 -11.05 -9.99 -6.81
C TYR A 176 -11.32 -9.69 -5.33
N VAL A 177 -11.42 -8.39 -5.04
CA VAL A 177 -11.86 -7.86 -3.75
C VAL A 177 -13.22 -7.20 -3.93
N VAL A 178 -14.17 -7.48 -3.04
CA VAL A 178 -15.50 -6.85 -3.03
C VAL A 178 -15.83 -6.27 -1.67
N PHE A 179 -16.78 -5.34 -1.67
CA PHE A 179 -17.30 -4.70 -0.47
C PHE A 179 -18.82 -4.80 -0.50
N SER A 180 -19.42 -5.09 0.64
CA SER A 180 -20.87 -5.14 0.79
C SER A 180 -21.35 -4.43 2.04
N GLU A 181 -22.60 -3.98 2.00
CA GLU A 181 -23.33 -3.56 3.19
C GLU A 181 -23.51 -4.76 4.11
N ARG A 182 -23.05 -4.65 5.36
CA ARG A 182 -23.04 -5.76 6.32
C ARG A 182 -24.44 -6.29 6.63
N LYS A 183 -25.45 -5.41 6.73
CA LYS A 183 -26.82 -5.82 7.12
C LYS A 183 -27.63 -6.42 5.98
N THR A 184 -27.39 -5.97 4.74
CA THR A 184 -28.21 -6.35 3.59
C THR A 184 -27.49 -7.33 2.66
N GLY A 185 -26.16 -7.42 2.75
CA GLY A 185 -25.33 -8.18 1.82
C GLY A 185 -25.19 -7.52 0.44
N LYS A 186 -25.76 -6.32 0.24
CA LYS A 186 -25.73 -5.64 -1.04
C LYS A 186 -24.31 -5.18 -1.36
N GLN A 187 -23.80 -5.58 -2.52
CA GLN A 187 -22.49 -5.12 -3.00
C GLN A 187 -22.47 -3.61 -3.22
N LEU A 188 -21.37 -2.99 -2.82
CA LEU A 188 -21.08 -1.57 -2.98
C LEU A 188 -20.27 -1.37 -4.27
N ARG A 189 -20.52 -0.25 -4.96
CA ARG A 189 -19.62 0.16 -6.05
C ARG A 189 -18.33 0.70 -5.47
N ILE A 190 -17.23 0.59 -6.22
CA ILE A 190 -15.92 1.05 -5.76
C ILE A 190 -15.94 2.53 -5.36
N GLN A 191 -16.65 3.38 -6.13
CA GLN A 191 -16.79 4.81 -5.81
C GLN A 191 -17.45 5.07 -4.45
N ASP A 192 -18.37 4.21 -4.01
CA ASP A 192 -19.20 4.40 -2.81
C ASP A 192 -18.47 3.97 -1.52
N ILE A 193 -17.31 3.32 -1.63
CA ILE A 193 -16.53 2.85 -0.48
C ILE A 193 -15.75 4.04 0.11
N PRO A 194 -15.68 4.22 1.44
CA PRO A 194 -14.79 5.23 2.03
C PRO A 194 -13.32 5.02 1.62
N ASP A 195 -12.64 6.07 1.17
CA ASP A 195 -11.29 5.95 0.56
C ASP A 195 -10.25 5.31 1.48
N ILE A 196 -10.33 5.57 2.79
CA ILE A 196 -9.45 4.94 3.77
C ILE A 196 -9.72 3.44 3.90
N ILE A 197 -11.00 3.03 3.90
CA ILE A 197 -11.35 1.61 3.95
C ILE A 197 -10.83 0.91 2.70
N TYR A 198 -11.06 1.48 1.52
CA TYR A 198 -10.52 0.95 0.28
C TYR A 198 -8.99 0.81 0.36
N SER A 199 -8.30 1.89 0.78
CA SER A 199 -6.84 1.88 0.86
C SER A 199 -6.31 0.84 1.84
N GLU A 200 -6.90 0.72 3.03
CA GLU A 200 -6.44 -0.21 4.06
C GLU A 200 -6.72 -1.66 3.68
N VAL A 201 -7.85 -1.94 3.03
CA VAL A 201 -8.14 -3.27 2.48
C VAL A 201 -7.14 -3.64 1.39
N MET A 202 -6.90 -2.77 0.40
CA MET A 202 -5.95 -3.07 -0.69
C MET A 202 -4.52 -3.24 -0.16
N ARG A 203 -4.13 -2.46 0.85
CA ARG A 203 -2.85 -2.61 1.53
C ARG A 203 -2.72 -3.94 2.28
N ASP A 204 -3.82 -4.45 2.84
CA ASP A 204 -3.85 -5.77 3.47
C ASP A 204 -3.69 -6.87 2.42
N VAL A 205 -4.38 -6.76 1.27
CA VAL A 205 -4.23 -7.72 0.15
C VAL A 205 -2.81 -7.70 -0.41
N ASP A 206 -2.20 -6.52 -0.59
CA ASP A 206 -0.81 -6.39 -1.02
C ASP A 206 0.17 -7.15 -0.11
N LEU A 207 -0.02 -7.03 1.20
CA LEU A 207 0.80 -7.78 2.15
C LEU A 207 0.61 -9.28 2.01
N ALA A 208 -0.64 -9.75 1.84
CA ALA A 208 -0.92 -11.16 1.61
C ALA A 208 -0.17 -11.65 0.36
N VAL A 209 -0.25 -10.92 -0.76
CA VAL A 209 0.51 -11.24 -1.97
C VAL A 209 2.01 -11.26 -1.68
N SER A 210 2.54 -10.24 -1.01
CA SER A 210 3.97 -10.15 -0.71
C SER A 210 4.50 -11.31 0.13
N VAL A 211 3.74 -11.80 1.11
CA VAL A 211 4.22 -12.78 2.10
C VAL A 211 3.84 -14.21 1.71
N ALA A 212 2.76 -14.38 0.96
CA ALA A 212 2.16 -15.68 0.68
C ALA A 212 2.22 -16.11 -0.78
N TYR A 213 2.85 -15.35 -1.69
CA TYR A 213 2.96 -15.75 -3.10
C TYR A 213 3.50 -17.18 -3.26
N ALA A 214 2.82 -17.99 -4.08
CA ALA A 214 3.08 -19.43 -4.18
C ALA A 214 4.06 -19.83 -5.29
N GLY A 215 4.35 -18.96 -6.27
CA GLY A 215 5.18 -19.31 -7.43
C GLY A 215 4.42 -20.19 -8.42
N GLY A 216 4.27 -19.73 -9.67
CA GLY A 216 3.40 -20.36 -10.68
C GLY A 216 3.94 -21.63 -11.36
N VAL A 217 4.88 -22.33 -10.74
CA VAL A 217 5.52 -23.54 -11.29
C VAL A 217 5.74 -24.54 -10.15
N ASP A 218 5.67 -25.84 -10.48
CA ASP A 218 5.86 -27.04 -9.64
C ASP A 218 6.39 -26.74 -8.21
N PRO A 219 5.78 -27.22 -7.10
CA PRO A 219 6.21 -26.94 -5.73
C PRO A 219 7.69 -27.23 -5.41
N GLU A 220 8.45 -27.83 -6.31
CA GLU A 220 9.90 -28.01 -6.22
C GLU A 220 10.74 -26.89 -6.89
N THR A 221 10.17 -26.01 -7.73
CA THR A 221 10.95 -25.15 -8.66
C THR A 221 10.68 -23.64 -8.66
N SER A 222 9.68 -23.10 -7.93
CA SER A 222 9.48 -21.64 -7.87
C SER A 222 9.28 -21.10 -6.46
N HIS A 223 10.34 -21.10 -5.66
CA HIS A 223 10.37 -20.50 -4.31
C HIS A 223 11.34 -19.32 -4.22
N SER A 224 11.32 -18.39 -5.18
CA SER A 224 12.13 -17.19 -5.02
C SER A 224 11.61 -16.38 -3.82
N THR A 225 12.41 -16.36 -2.75
CA THR A 225 12.14 -15.52 -1.60
C THR A 225 12.39 -14.06 -1.96
N ILE A 226 11.94 -13.12 -1.13
CA ILE A 226 12.24 -11.70 -1.35
C ILE A 226 13.75 -11.46 -1.41
N GLU A 227 14.53 -12.18 -0.59
CA GLU A 227 16.00 -12.12 -0.58
C GLU A 227 16.60 -12.64 -1.89
N MET A 228 16.07 -13.74 -2.44
CA MET A 228 16.48 -14.21 -3.77
C MET A 228 16.17 -13.19 -4.86
N ARG A 229 14.96 -12.60 -4.83
CA ARG A 229 14.56 -11.55 -5.78
C ARG A 229 15.45 -10.30 -5.67
N GLN A 230 15.82 -9.88 -4.46
CA GLN A 230 16.78 -8.79 -4.25
C GLN A 230 18.12 -9.09 -4.96
N ALA A 231 18.66 -10.30 -4.79
CA ALA A 231 19.92 -10.70 -5.41
C ALA A 231 19.82 -10.70 -6.95
N ILE A 232 18.74 -11.29 -7.49
CA ILE A 232 18.50 -11.34 -8.94
C ILE A 232 18.34 -9.93 -9.52
N VAL A 233 17.57 -9.06 -8.87
CA VAL A 233 17.40 -7.67 -9.28
C VAL A 233 18.74 -6.94 -9.24
N ALA A 234 19.54 -7.08 -8.17
CA ALA A 234 20.85 -6.45 -8.08
C ALA A 234 21.80 -6.90 -9.21
N CYS A 235 21.84 -8.19 -9.52
CA CYS A 235 22.62 -8.73 -10.63
C CYS A 235 22.16 -8.17 -11.99
N ASN A 236 20.85 -8.11 -12.22
CA ASN A 236 20.29 -7.56 -13.45
C ASN A 236 20.57 -6.06 -13.60
N LEU A 237 20.40 -5.27 -12.54
CA LEU A 237 20.72 -3.84 -12.56
C LEU A 237 22.20 -3.58 -12.91
N ALA A 238 23.11 -4.38 -12.36
CA ALA A 238 24.54 -4.30 -12.70
C ALA A 238 24.79 -4.63 -14.18
N LEU A 239 24.14 -5.67 -14.71
CA LEU A 239 24.26 -6.10 -16.09
C LEU A 239 23.69 -5.09 -17.10
N PHE A 240 22.56 -4.48 -16.79
CA PHE A 240 21.95 -3.43 -17.62
C PHE A 240 22.59 -2.05 -17.42
N HIS A 241 23.56 -1.93 -16.51
CA HIS A 241 24.17 -0.67 -16.12
C HIS A 241 23.16 0.39 -15.65
N THR A 242 22.08 -0.05 -15.01
CA THR A 242 21.04 0.81 -14.45
C THR A 242 21.52 1.37 -13.11
N LYS A 243 21.83 2.68 -13.08
CA LYS A 243 22.48 3.34 -11.92
C LYS A 243 21.51 4.09 -11.00
N ASN A 244 20.31 4.39 -11.49
CA ASN A 244 19.29 5.16 -10.77
C ASN A 244 18.33 4.28 -9.97
N VAL A 245 18.75 3.06 -9.62
CA VAL A 245 17.96 2.13 -8.81
C VAL A 245 18.84 1.61 -7.67
N HIS A 246 18.32 1.66 -6.45
CA HIS A 246 18.96 1.07 -5.27
C HIS A 246 17.96 0.22 -4.49
N ILE A 247 18.47 -0.82 -3.81
CA ILE A 247 17.62 -1.72 -3.01
C ILE A 247 17.66 -1.27 -1.56
N GLU A 248 16.49 -1.04 -0.97
CA GLU A 248 16.32 -0.69 0.44
C GLU A 248 15.25 -1.59 1.08
N GLY A 249 15.69 -2.49 1.97
CA GLY A 249 14.82 -3.53 2.52
C GLY A 249 14.11 -4.29 1.39
N ASN A 250 12.79 -4.45 1.48
CA ASN A 250 12.00 -5.21 0.51
C ASN A 250 11.63 -4.40 -0.75
N HIS A 251 12.30 -3.28 -1.03
CA HIS A 251 11.95 -2.40 -2.14
C HIS A 251 13.14 -2.09 -3.04
N ALA A 252 12.86 -1.91 -4.33
CA ALA A 252 13.74 -1.20 -5.25
C ALA A 252 13.28 0.25 -5.36
N ILE A 253 14.12 1.19 -4.93
CA ILE A 253 13.90 2.63 -5.01
C ILE A 253 14.51 3.16 -6.30
N ILE A 254 13.73 3.92 -7.05
CA ILE A 254 14.05 4.37 -8.40
C ILE A 254 14.03 5.89 -8.46
N GLU A 255 15.14 6.48 -8.87
CA GLU A 255 15.25 7.91 -9.17
C GLU A 255 14.99 8.13 -10.66
N GLY A 256 13.72 8.26 -11.03
CA GLY A 256 13.29 8.60 -12.39
C GLY A 256 13.43 10.09 -12.69
N LYS A 257 13.12 10.49 -13.93
CA LYS A 257 13.09 11.91 -14.33
C LYS A 257 11.71 12.55 -14.19
N LEU A 258 10.65 11.76 -14.26
CA LEU A 258 9.26 12.18 -14.06
C LEU A 258 8.82 12.02 -12.59
N GLY A 259 9.50 11.17 -11.81
CA GLY A 259 9.21 10.98 -10.41
C GLY A 259 10.21 10.06 -9.71
N GLN A 260 10.05 9.94 -8.40
CA GLN A 260 10.73 8.91 -7.61
C GLN A 260 9.75 7.78 -7.32
N TYR A 261 10.19 6.53 -7.45
CA TYR A 261 9.32 5.37 -7.34
C TYR A 261 9.90 4.32 -6.39
N SER A 262 9.01 3.46 -5.88
CA SER A 262 9.36 2.29 -5.10
C SER A 262 8.62 1.08 -5.65
N VAL A 263 9.34 0.01 -5.97
CA VAL A 263 8.77 -1.28 -6.39
C VAL A 263 8.95 -2.29 -5.27
N HIS A 264 7.84 -2.82 -4.75
CA HIS A 264 7.87 -3.84 -3.71
C HIS A 264 8.32 -5.19 -4.28
N LEU A 265 9.41 -5.77 -3.75
CA LEU A 265 10.04 -6.99 -4.27
C LEU A 265 9.31 -8.29 -3.93
N GLY A 266 8.31 -8.24 -3.04
CA GLY A 266 7.35 -9.31 -2.79
C GLY A 266 6.16 -9.31 -3.75
N SER A 267 5.37 -8.23 -3.78
CA SER A 267 4.13 -8.16 -4.56
C SER A 267 4.28 -7.65 -5.99
N GLY A 268 5.32 -6.86 -6.28
CA GLY A 268 5.47 -6.13 -7.54
C GLY A 268 4.65 -4.86 -7.65
N VAL A 269 4.04 -4.39 -6.55
CA VAL A 269 3.33 -3.10 -6.53
C VAL A 269 4.32 -1.95 -6.67
N VAL A 270 3.93 -0.95 -7.45
CA VAL A 270 4.69 0.30 -7.63
C VAL A 270 4.01 1.42 -6.89
N HIS A 271 4.77 2.21 -6.14
CA HIS A 271 4.33 3.47 -5.54
C HIS A 271 5.20 4.61 -6.07
N GLN A 272 4.59 5.78 -6.28
CA GLN A 272 5.36 7.01 -6.44
C GLN A 272 5.62 7.61 -5.05
N ILE A 273 6.88 7.96 -4.76
CA ILE A 273 7.26 8.50 -3.45
C ILE A 273 6.58 9.86 -3.24
N GLY A 274 5.91 10.01 -2.10
CA GLY A 274 5.07 11.17 -1.78
C GLY A 274 3.69 11.15 -2.43
N ASN A 275 3.33 10.03 -3.07
CA ASN A 275 2.08 9.87 -3.79
C ASN A 275 1.52 8.44 -3.64
N ALA A 276 0.40 8.14 -4.30
CA ALA A 276 -0.29 6.86 -4.24
C ALA A 276 0.40 5.74 -5.05
N MET A 277 -0.16 4.54 -4.92
CA MET A 277 0.12 3.38 -5.77
C MET A 277 -0.11 3.70 -7.26
N LEU A 278 0.78 3.21 -8.12
CA LEU A 278 0.65 3.28 -9.58
C LEU A 278 0.17 1.94 -10.12
N PHE A 279 -0.99 1.95 -10.77
CA PHE A 279 -1.51 0.77 -11.45
C PHE A 279 -0.80 0.58 -12.78
N VAL A 280 -0.06 -0.52 -12.87
CA VAL A 280 0.64 -0.96 -14.07
C VAL A 280 0.25 -2.40 -14.34
N ILE A 281 -0.39 -2.61 -15.50
CA ILE A 281 -0.77 -3.95 -15.94
C ILE A 281 0.51 -4.75 -16.17
N PRO A 282 0.64 -5.94 -15.55
CA PRO A 282 1.77 -6.81 -15.82
C PRO A 282 1.70 -7.30 -17.27
N VAL A 283 2.71 -6.94 -18.08
CA VAL A 283 2.84 -7.46 -19.44
C VAL A 283 3.41 -8.88 -19.34
N HIS A 284 2.54 -9.85 -19.07
CA HIS A 284 2.86 -11.26 -19.27
C HIS A 284 2.96 -11.49 -20.78
N SER A 285 4.17 -11.39 -21.32
CA SER A 285 4.41 -11.41 -22.76
C SER A 285 3.94 -12.72 -23.41
N GLN A 286 2.69 -12.79 -23.85
CA GLN A 286 2.28 -13.74 -24.89
C GLN A 286 2.88 -13.35 -26.26
N GLN A 287 3.34 -12.11 -26.41
CA GLN A 287 4.18 -11.68 -27.53
C GLN A 287 5.60 -11.39 -27.03
N ARG A 288 6.52 -12.28 -27.41
CA ARG A 288 7.97 -12.22 -27.17
C ARG A 288 8.61 -10.93 -27.72
N THR A 289 8.49 -9.80 -27.03
CA THR A 289 9.56 -8.80 -27.04
C THR A 289 10.51 -9.18 -25.91
N HIS A 290 11.49 -10.02 -26.24
CA HIS A 290 12.52 -10.48 -25.31
C HIS A 290 13.36 -9.28 -24.83
N ILE A 291 12.97 -8.65 -23.72
CA ILE A 291 14.00 -8.25 -22.76
C ILE A 291 14.50 -9.57 -22.20
N PHE A 292 15.66 -10.03 -22.70
CA PHE A 292 16.34 -11.14 -22.09
C PHE A 292 16.75 -10.69 -20.69
N LEU A 293 16.08 -11.21 -19.67
CA LEU A 293 16.41 -10.97 -18.28
C LEU A 293 17.31 -12.13 -17.81
N PRO A 294 18.65 -11.99 -17.86
CA PRO A 294 19.53 -13.02 -17.36
C PRO A 294 19.27 -13.25 -15.87
N PHE A 295 19.35 -14.50 -15.41
CA PHE A 295 19.14 -14.88 -14.00
C PHE A 295 17.73 -14.65 -13.44
N VAL A 296 16.74 -14.32 -14.28
CA VAL A 296 15.34 -14.47 -13.88
C VAL A 296 15.02 -15.95 -14.00
N ASP A 297 14.81 -16.59 -12.86
CA ASP A 297 14.28 -17.96 -12.79
C ASP A 297 12.96 -18.04 -13.58
N ASP A 298 12.44 -19.24 -13.85
CA ASP A 298 11.08 -19.43 -14.38
C ASP A 298 9.97 -18.84 -13.46
N ASP A 299 10.31 -18.07 -12.42
CA ASP A 299 9.42 -17.34 -11.53
C ASP A 299 8.80 -16.11 -12.22
N PRO A 300 7.49 -16.14 -12.55
CA PRO A 300 6.81 -15.04 -13.24
C PRO A 300 6.83 -13.74 -12.43
N LYS A 301 6.85 -13.81 -11.09
CA LYS A 301 6.84 -12.63 -10.22
C LYS A 301 8.13 -11.85 -10.30
N THR A 302 9.28 -12.53 -10.36
CA THR A 302 10.58 -11.87 -10.54
C THR A 302 10.67 -11.17 -11.89
N ALA A 303 10.16 -11.80 -12.96
CA ALA A 303 10.10 -11.20 -14.29
C ALA A 303 9.22 -9.93 -14.31
N GLU A 304 8.05 -10.01 -13.67
CA GLU A 304 7.14 -8.86 -13.50
C GLU A 304 7.82 -7.70 -12.76
N ILE A 305 8.42 -7.97 -11.60
CA ILE A 305 9.12 -6.98 -10.78
C ILE A 305 10.24 -6.30 -11.57
N MET A 306 11.10 -7.09 -12.22
CA MET A 306 12.22 -6.55 -12.98
C MET A 306 11.74 -5.70 -14.15
N SER A 307 10.68 -6.12 -14.84
CA SER A 307 10.08 -5.35 -15.94
C SER A 307 9.55 -4.01 -15.47
N LYS A 308 8.87 -3.97 -14.32
CA LYS A 308 8.40 -2.72 -13.69
C LYS A 308 9.58 -1.83 -13.28
N ILE A 309 10.63 -2.39 -12.67
CA ILE A 309 11.83 -1.62 -12.30
C ILE A 309 12.45 -0.94 -13.53
N LEU A 310 12.64 -1.67 -14.64
CA LEU A 310 13.20 -1.10 -15.86
C LEU A 310 12.29 -0.05 -16.50
N LEU A 311 10.97 -0.29 -16.50
CA LEU A 311 9.98 0.66 -17.02
C LEU A 311 10.09 2.02 -16.33
N PHE A 312 10.16 2.04 -15.00
CA PHE A 312 10.25 3.27 -14.20
C PHE A 312 11.66 3.85 -14.13
N ALA A 313 12.71 3.03 -14.26
CA ALA A 313 14.08 3.53 -14.37
C ALA A 313 14.29 4.36 -15.65
N GLU A 314 13.53 4.06 -16.71
CA GLU A 314 13.47 4.81 -17.96
C GLU A 314 12.12 5.52 -18.17
N ASP A 315 11.55 6.10 -17.11
CA ASP A 315 10.20 6.68 -17.10
C ASP A 315 9.85 7.64 -18.26
N THR A 316 10.82 8.41 -18.76
CA THR A 316 10.65 9.26 -19.97
C THR A 316 10.33 8.51 -21.26
N LYS A 317 10.52 7.18 -21.30
CA LYS A 317 10.17 6.32 -22.44
C LYS A 317 8.78 5.70 -22.29
N ILE A 318 8.10 5.87 -21.16
CA ILE A 318 6.73 5.39 -20.95
C ILE A 318 5.82 6.10 -21.95
N LYS A 319 5.05 5.32 -22.72
CA LYS A 319 4.10 5.81 -23.72
C LYS A 319 2.64 5.57 -23.35
N ASP A 320 2.38 4.72 -22.35
CA ASP A 320 1.04 4.41 -21.91
C ASP A 320 0.42 5.65 -21.24
N PRO A 321 -0.63 6.26 -21.82
CA PRO A 321 -1.25 7.45 -21.25
C PRO A 321 -1.85 7.20 -19.87
N LYS A 322 -2.31 5.97 -19.56
CA LYS A 322 -2.86 5.64 -18.24
C LYS A 322 -1.79 5.65 -17.16
N ILE A 323 -0.57 5.23 -17.48
CA ILE A 323 0.56 5.29 -16.54
C ILE A 323 1.01 6.74 -16.39
N LEU A 324 1.15 7.49 -17.49
CA LEU A 324 1.57 8.89 -17.45
C LEU A 324 0.61 9.79 -16.66
N GLN A 325 -0.70 9.58 -16.80
CA GLN A 325 -1.73 10.33 -16.06
C GLN A 325 -1.65 10.10 -14.55
N GLN A 326 -1.20 8.93 -14.10
CA GLN A 326 -1.03 8.65 -12.66
C GLN A 326 0.24 9.26 -12.06
N ILE A 327 1.26 9.55 -12.89
CA ILE A 327 2.54 10.11 -12.45
C ILE A 327 2.49 11.64 -12.34
N GLN A 328 1.71 12.29 -13.23
CA GLN A 328 1.74 13.73 -13.51
C GLN A 328 0.78 14.56 -12.65
#